data_AF-A0A538RP54-F1
#
_entry.id   AF-A0A538RP54-F1
#
_cell.length_a   1.000
_cell.length_b   1.000
_cell.length_c   1.000
_cell.angle_alpha   90.00
_cell.angle_beta   90.00
_cell.angle_gamma   90.00
#
_symmetry.space_group_name_H-M   'P 1'
#
loop_
_entity.id
_entity.type
_entity.pdbx_description
1 polymer ?
#
loop_
_entity_poly.entity_id
_entity_poly.type
_entity_poly.pdbx_seq_one_letter_code
_entity_poly.pdbx_strand_id
1 'polypeptide(L)'
;MKEGKPVKTRMAAFGVGLFLILLVPANLTMGAEVKLHIPPVFQERPSWCWAAVGEMVFKYYYVPAAHRTDYQCGIVQGRNLCVGMPNCVQCDLSAGDEATMVNMLEQYPLMATLRGKAGDIALTVQSKSGSLSEAEVKNELDQGRPIIVGISPPGFKVDGSPQHMALIVGYDDSSGDLMLTVNDPFPYEDMRFLWIGNAYLSARASGGSAGEYVIGYEAFSLRLKWTQTIYRITCTGHDCPSYNHRVADGSAGKDDREVTQTVLTASSGDFKTLRTGHKAVDADTGTTWQSKVTFSGAKQCLVRDKDDSGGARWSCIFRFADRSEADKSAEIIVNRLRNSLPHGWIGTDLDEDSDTEFYTKTDKFSASKPGNNSAIRVYLIDTKKDGRVKIYLSVDNN
;
A
#
# COMPACT_ATOMS: atom_id res chain seq x y z
N MET A 1 -31.33 3.12 -100.10
CA MET A 1 -30.04 3.80 -99.87
C MET A 1 -30.10 4.35 -98.45
N LYS A 2 -29.58 3.66 -97.43
CA LYS A 2 -28.18 3.63 -96.96
C LYS A 2 -27.58 5.03 -96.77
N GLU A 3 -27.70 5.57 -95.56
CA GLU A 3 -26.73 6.50 -94.98
C GLU A 3 -26.50 6.13 -93.50
N GLY A 4 -25.40 5.43 -93.24
CA GLY A 4 -24.93 5.11 -91.91
C GLY A 4 -24.07 6.25 -91.37
N LYS A 5 -24.42 6.77 -90.20
CA LYS A 5 -23.63 7.78 -89.47
C LYS A 5 -22.37 7.14 -88.86
N PRO A 6 -21.22 7.84 -88.88
CA PRO A 6 -19.99 7.32 -88.30
C PRO A 6 -20.01 7.46 -86.76
N VAL A 7 -19.78 6.36 -86.06
CA VAL A 7 -19.58 6.32 -84.61
C VAL A 7 -18.17 6.80 -84.31
N LYS A 8 -18.06 7.88 -83.52
CA LYS A 8 -16.82 8.55 -83.14
C LYS A 8 -16.29 7.93 -81.85
N THR A 9 -15.31 7.03 -81.96
CA THR A 9 -14.62 6.38 -80.84
C THR A 9 -13.76 7.41 -80.10
N ARG A 10 -14.15 7.77 -78.87
CA ARG A 10 -13.29 8.54 -77.94
C ARG A 10 -12.43 7.54 -77.17
N MET A 11 -11.12 7.59 -77.42
CA MET A 11 -10.11 6.91 -76.59
C MET A 11 -10.09 7.58 -75.21
N ALA A 12 -10.41 6.80 -74.17
CA ALA A 12 -10.16 7.16 -72.79
C ALA A 12 -8.67 6.92 -72.49
N ALA A 13 -7.92 8.01 -72.27
CA ALA A 13 -6.57 7.93 -71.73
C ALA A 13 -6.67 7.55 -70.24
N PHE A 14 -6.29 6.32 -69.90
CA PHE A 14 -6.07 5.89 -68.53
C PHE A 14 -4.83 6.62 -68.00
N GLY A 15 -5.04 7.67 -67.23
CA GLY A 15 -4.01 8.31 -66.42
C GLY A 15 -3.60 7.35 -65.30
N VAL A 16 -2.36 6.86 -65.38
CA VAL A 16 -1.70 6.13 -64.29
C VAL A 16 -1.44 7.14 -63.17
N GLY A 17 -2.40 7.28 -62.26
CA GLY A 17 -2.28 8.05 -61.04
C GLY A 17 -1.33 7.33 -60.08
N LEU A 18 -0.11 7.86 -59.96
CA LEU A 18 0.90 7.47 -58.99
C LEU A 18 0.33 7.70 -57.57
N PHE A 19 -0.24 6.67 -56.95
CA PHE A 19 -0.60 6.68 -55.53
C PHE A 19 0.68 6.72 -54.70
N LEU A 20 1.12 7.93 -54.31
CA LEU A 20 2.04 8.11 -53.20
C LEU A 20 1.31 7.67 -51.93
N ILE A 21 1.51 6.41 -51.53
CA ILE A 21 1.13 5.93 -50.20
C ILE A 21 2.06 6.62 -49.21
N LEU A 22 1.59 7.73 -48.62
CA LEU A 22 2.21 8.34 -47.45
C LEU A 22 2.17 7.31 -46.32
N LEU A 23 3.28 6.59 -46.14
CA LEU A 23 3.57 5.82 -44.94
C LEU A 23 3.71 6.81 -43.78
N VAL A 24 2.57 7.24 -43.22
CA VAL A 24 2.56 7.91 -41.93
C VAL A 24 3.06 6.87 -40.93
N PRO A 25 4.18 7.11 -40.22
CA PRO A 25 4.58 6.24 -39.15
C PRO A 25 3.44 6.23 -38.13
N ALA A 26 2.74 5.10 -38.05
CA ALA A 26 1.88 4.82 -36.92
C ALA A 26 2.83 4.67 -35.74
N ASN A 27 3.06 5.78 -35.02
CA ASN A 27 3.64 5.73 -33.69
C ASN A 27 2.63 4.97 -32.84
N LEU A 28 2.79 3.65 -32.78
CA LEU A 28 2.21 2.84 -31.72
C LEU A 28 2.86 3.34 -30.44
N THR A 29 2.24 4.35 -29.82
CA THR A 29 2.46 4.67 -28.42
C THR A 29 2.05 3.42 -27.67
N MET A 30 3.04 2.59 -27.32
CA MET A 30 2.83 1.52 -26.37
C MET A 30 2.32 2.18 -25.09
N GLY A 31 1.16 1.72 -24.61
CA GLY A 31 0.64 2.19 -23.33
C GLY A 31 1.67 1.94 -22.24
N ALA A 32 1.79 2.91 -21.34
CA ALA A 32 2.65 2.87 -20.18
C ALA A 32 1.82 2.57 -18.94
N GLU A 33 2.33 1.69 -18.09
CA GLU A 33 1.84 1.48 -16.74
C GLU A 33 2.89 2.00 -15.76
N VAL A 34 2.48 2.83 -14.82
CA VAL A 34 3.34 3.34 -13.76
C VAL A 34 2.65 3.16 -12.42
N LYS A 35 3.31 2.50 -11.47
CA LYS A 35 2.84 2.41 -10.10
C LYS A 35 3.98 2.61 -9.11
N LEU A 36 3.82 3.63 -8.28
CA LEU A 36 4.69 3.90 -7.14
C LEU A 36 4.45 2.85 -6.06
N HIS A 37 5.52 2.41 -5.41
CA HIS A 37 5.40 1.44 -4.35
C HIS A 37 5.00 2.10 -3.02
N ILE A 38 3.73 2.47 -2.91
CA ILE A 38 3.16 3.08 -1.71
C ILE A 38 2.00 2.19 -1.25
N PRO A 39 2.13 1.45 -0.14
CA PRO A 39 1.04 0.65 0.38
C PRO A 39 -0.10 1.53 0.90
N PRO A 40 -1.38 1.12 0.75
CA PRO A 40 -2.50 1.84 1.33
C PRO A 40 -2.43 1.79 2.86
N VAL A 41 -2.79 2.90 3.50
CA VAL A 41 -2.88 3.06 4.96
C VAL A 41 -4.29 3.49 5.30
N PHE A 42 -4.95 2.77 6.20
CA PHE A 42 -6.27 3.16 6.71
C PHE A 42 -6.15 4.26 7.76
N GLN A 43 -7.11 5.18 7.79
CA GLN A 43 -7.22 6.16 8.87
C GLN A 43 -7.55 5.48 10.21
N GLU A 44 -6.81 5.84 11.26
CA GLU A 44 -7.02 5.27 12.60
C GLU A 44 -8.25 5.84 13.31
N ARG A 45 -8.61 7.08 12.97
CA ARG A 45 -9.76 7.80 13.53
C ARG A 45 -10.67 8.30 12.42
N PRO A 46 -11.96 8.57 12.74
CA PRO A 46 -12.78 9.44 11.89
C PRO A 46 -12.03 10.74 11.57
N SER A 47 -12.27 11.31 10.39
CA SER A 47 -11.66 12.58 9.96
C SER A 47 -10.13 12.61 9.75
N TRP A 48 -9.42 11.50 9.98
CA TRP A 48 -7.95 11.41 9.85
C TRP A 48 -7.45 10.92 8.47
N CYS A 49 -8.29 11.00 7.44
CA CYS A 49 -7.87 10.65 6.08
C CYS A 49 -6.61 11.42 5.64
N TRP A 50 -6.50 12.69 6.04
CA TRP A 50 -5.34 13.53 5.79
C TRP A 50 -4.06 13.06 6.49
N ALA A 51 -4.16 12.55 7.73
CA ALA A 51 -3.03 12.04 8.49
C ALA A 51 -2.55 10.70 7.92
N ALA A 52 -3.49 9.82 7.53
CA ALA A 52 -3.17 8.56 6.86
C ALA A 52 -2.52 8.77 5.48
N VAL A 53 -3.01 9.76 4.71
CA VAL A 53 -2.35 10.17 3.46
C VAL A 53 -0.96 10.77 3.72
N GLY A 54 -0.82 11.59 4.76
CA GLY A 54 0.48 12.08 5.22
C GLY A 54 1.44 10.94 5.55
N GLU A 55 1.00 9.94 6.32
CA GLU A 55 1.77 8.74 6.63
C GLU A 55 2.25 8.01 5.37
N MET A 56 1.37 7.78 4.39
CA MET A 56 1.74 7.15 3.12
C MET A 56 2.87 7.92 2.41
N VAL A 57 2.75 9.25 2.36
CA VAL A 57 3.75 10.13 1.73
C VAL A 57 5.06 10.15 2.53
N PHE A 58 4.99 10.26 3.86
CA PHE A 58 6.16 10.28 4.72
C PHE A 58 6.94 8.97 4.67
N LYS A 59 6.25 7.83 4.73
CA LYS A 59 6.89 6.52 4.54
C LYS A 59 7.56 6.39 3.18
N TYR A 60 6.91 6.90 2.12
CA TYR A 60 7.48 6.89 0.76
C TYR A 60 8.77 7.72 0.65
N TYR A 61 8.85 8.86 1.36
CA TYR A 61 10.03 9.73 1.38
C TYR A 61 10.97 9.49 2.58
N TYR A 62 10.83 8.36 3.27
CA TYR A 62 11.63 7.99 4.45
C TYR A 62 11.62 9.03 5.59
N VAL A 63 10.58 9.85 5.67
CA VAL A 63 10.37 10.78 6.79
C VAL A 63 9.94 9.96 8.02
N PRO A 64 10.69 10.01 9.14
CA PRO A 64 10.39 9.19 10.31
C PRO A 64 9.10 9.63 11.01
N ALA A 65 8.57 8.76 11.87
CA ALA A 65 7.51 9.15 12.80
C ALA A 65 8.09 10.02 13.93
N ALA A 66 7.49 11.17 14.20
CA ALA A 66 7.86 12.02 15.33
C ALA A 66 7.46 11.38 16.68
N HIS A 67 6.38 10.60 16.69
CA HIS A 67 5.90 9.84 17.83
C HIS A 67 6.35 8.38 17.72
N ARG A 68 6.79 7.79 18.84
CA ARG A 68 7.68 6.62 18.92
C ARG A 68 7.26 5.38 18.10
N THR A 69 5.98 5.22 17.77
CA THR A 69 5.45 4.07 17.00
C THR A 69 4.19 4.39 16.16
N ASP A 70 3.67 5.61 16.23
CA ASP A 70 2.36 5.95 15.64
C ASP A 70 2.51 7.17 14.73
N TYR A 71 2.47 6.93 13.42
CA TYR A 71 2.62 7.97 12.40
C TYR A 71 1.45 8.98 12.46
N GLN A 72 0.20 8.51 12.49
CA GLN A 72 -0.94 9.41 12.38
C GLN A 72 -1.09 10.27 13.64
N CYS A 73 -0.91 9.68 14.83
CA CYS A 73 -0.84 10.45 16.07
C CYS A 73 0.36 11.40 16.08
N GLY A 74 1.53 10.98 15.59
CA GLY A 74 2.70 11.85 15.46
C GLY A 74 2.44 13.07 14.58
N ILE A 75 1.80 12.88 13.43
CA ILE A 75 1.39 13.95 12.51
C ILE A 75 0.42 14.92 13.20
N VAL A 76 -0.58 14.38 13.90
CA VAL A 76 -1.58 15.17 14.62
C VAL A 76 -0.94 15.96 15.77
N GLN A 77 -0.05 15.34 16.56
CA GLN A 77 0.69 16.01 17.63
C GLN A 77 1.63 17.09 17.11
N GLY A 78 2.33 16.82 16.00
CA GLY A 78 3.29 17.75 15.39
C GLY A 78 2.67 19.10 15.01
N ARG A 79 1.36 19.12 14.73
CA ARG A 79 0.64 20.36 14.42
C ARG A 79 0.20 21.16 15.64
N ASN A 80 0.68 20.83 16.84
CA ASN A 80 0.20 21.37 18.12
C ASN A 80 -1.32 21.23 18.34
N LEU A 81 -1.97 20.37 17.55
CA LEU A 81 -3.39 20.13 17.65
C LEU A 81 -3.74 19.27 18.87
N CYS A 82 -2.74 18.58 19.42
CA CYS A 82 -2.88 17.63 20.53
C CYS A 82 -1.71 17.66 21.53
N VAL A 83 -1.14 18.85 21.78
CA VAL A 83 -0.02 19.00 22.72
C VAL A 83 -0.40 18.46 24.10
N GLY A 84 0.43 17.57 24.64
CA GLY A 84 0.27 17.02 25.99
C GLY A 84 -0.61 15.77 26.09
N MET A 85 -1.15 15.25 24.98
CA MET A 85 -1.94 14.02 24.98
C MET A 85 -1.14 12.82 24.42
N PRO A 86 -0.73 11.86 25.27
CA PRO A 86 0.23 10.81 24.88
C PRO A 86 -0.31 9.76 23.90
N ASN A 87 -1.64 9.64 23.72
CA ASN A 87 -2.25 8.57 22.93
C ASN A 87 -3.23 9.05 21.84
N CYS A 88 -3.29 10.36 21.60
CA CYS A 88 -4.19 11.00 20.64
C CYS A 88 -5.67 10.55 20.68
N VAL A 89 -6.15 9.94 21.77
CA VAL A 89 -7.51 9.37 21.83
C VAL A 89 -8.57 10.46 21.76
N GLN A 90 -8.29 11.63 22.32
CA GLN A 90 -9.21 12.77 22.35
C GLN A 90 -9.02 13.72 21.15
N CYS A 91 -8.20 13.33 20.18
CA CYS A 91 -7.83 14.15 19.02
C CYS A 91 -8.73 13.86 17.82
N ASP A 92 -9.99 14.29 17.85
CA ASP A 92 -10.86 14.24 16.67
C ASP A 92 -10.83 15.60 15.98
N LEU A 93 -9.89 15.77 15.05
CA LEU A 93 -9.67 17.02 14.34
C LEU A 93 -9.62 16.75 12.84
N SER A 94 -10.42 17.53 12.10
CA SER A 94 -10.35 17.54 10.65
C SER A 94 -9.02 18.13 10.19
N ALA A 95 -8.63 17.82 8.96
CA ALA A 95 -7.43 18.37 8.34
C ALA A 95 -7.42 19.89 8.52
N GLY A 96 -8.54 20.54 8.18
CA GLY A 96 -8.61 21.98 7.99
C GLY A 96 -8.69 22.27 6.49
N ASP A 97 -7.93 23.25 6.04
CA ASP A 97 -7.88 23.69 4.64
C ASP A 97 -6.68 23.10 3.86
N GLU A 98 -6.51 23.55 2.62
CA GLU A 98 -5.37 23.17 1.76
C GLU A 98 -4.02 23.61 2.32
N ALA A 99 -3.95 24.86 2.82
CA ALA A 99 -2.73 25.43 3.39
C ALA A 99 -2.21 24.62 4.57
N THR A 100 -3.15 24.08 5.34
CA THR A 100 -2.87 23.16 6.43
C THR A 100 -2.16 21.88 5.96
N MET A 101 -2.60 21.25 4.88
CA MET A 101 -1.95 20.05 4.36
C MET A 101 -0.57 20.34 3.79
N VAL A 102 -0.42 21.46 3.09
CA VAL A 102 0.89 21.95 2.61
C VAL A 102 1.83 22.14 3.80
N ASN A 103 1.38 22.85 4.84
CA ASN A 103 2.15 23.06 6.05
C ASN A 103 2.52 21.73 6.73
N MET A 104 1.59 20.77 6.82
CA MET A 104 1.86 19.45 7.36
C MET A 104 3.01 18.76 6.61
N LEU A 105 2.96 18.74 5.27
CA LEU A 105 3.98 18.07 4.45
C LEU A 105 5.35 18.75 4.56
N GLU A 106 5.39 20.08 4.65
CA GLU A 106 6.65 20.83 4.69
C GLU A 106 7.26 20.92 6.09
N GLN A 107 6.45 21.03 7.14
CA GLN A 107 6.92 21.26 8.51
C GLN A 107 7.12 19.98 9.31
N TYR A 108 6.31 18.94 9.07
CA TYR A 108 6.42 17.69 9.82
C TYR A 108 7.79 17.02 9.68
N PRO A 109 8.43 16.93 8.50
CA PRO A 109 9.76 16.34 8.37
C PRO A 109 10.81 17.02 9.27
N LEU A 110 10.76 18.35 9.38
CA LEU A 110 11.66 19.12 10.26
C LEU A 110 11.43 18.77 11.73
N MET A 111 10.18 18.56 12.13
CA MET A 111 9.86 18.19 13.51
C MET A 111 10.22 16.75 13.84
N ALA A 112 10.01 15.84 12.91
CA ALA A 112 10.28 14.41 13.09
C ALA A 112 11.79 14.11 13.17
N THR A 113 12.62 14.91 12.49
CA THR A 113 14.09 14.76 12.46
C THR A 113 14.77 15.36 13.68
N LEU A 114 14.20 16.38 14.34
CA LEU A 114 14.79 17.06 15.51
C LEU A 114 15.14 16.17 16.72
N ARG A 115 14.72 14.90 16.74
CA ARG A 115 15.04 13.93 17.80
C ARG A 115 15.86 12.72 17.35
N GLY A 116 16.34 12.66 16.10
CA GLY A 116 17.05 11.49 15.56
C GLY A 116 18.14 11.85 14.54
N LYS A 117 19.04 10.89 14.27
CA LYS A 117 20.12 10.98 13.26
C LYS A 117 19.62 11.02 11.80
N ALA A 118 18.31 11.06 11.58
CA ALA A 118 17.74 11.22 10.24
C ALA A 118 18.16 12.60 9.74
N GLY A 119 18.92 12.63 8.65
CA GLY A 119 19.44 13.84 8.03
C GLY A 119 18.31 14.79 7.63
N ASP A 120 18.71 15.96 7.14
CA ASP A 120 17.84 17.10 6.80
C ASP A 120 16.81 16.79 5.68
N ILE A 121 15.86 15.88 5.90
CA ILE A 121 14.77 15.62 4.96
C ILE A 121 13.81 16.81 5.03
N ALA A 122 13.70 17.51 3.92
CA ALA A 122 12.70 18.55 3.70
C ALA A 122 11.87 18.19 2.49
N LEU A 123 10.55 18.24 2.65
CA LEU A 123 9.62 18.14 1.54
C LEU A 123 9.19 19.54 1.11
N THR A 124 8.99 19.73 -0.19
CA THR A 124 8.28 20.90 -0.72
C THR A 124 7.16 20.43 -1.62
N VAL A 125 6.06 21.18 -1.66
CA VAL A 125 4.88 20.80 -2.43
C VAL A 125 4.27 22.00 -3.16
N GLN A 126 3.45 21.71 -4.17
CA GLN A 126 2.56 22.69 -4.78
C GLN A 126 1.12 22.24 -4.60
N SER A 127 0.21 23.19 -4.59
CA SER A 127 -1.20 22.92 -4.44
C SER A 127 -2.01 23.74 -5.44
N LYS A 128 -3.13 23.18 -5.90
CA LYS A 128 -4.06 23.87 -6.79
C LYS A 128 -5.49 23.36 -6.56
N SER A 129 -6.46 24.23 -6.83
CA SER A 129 -7.86 23.83 -6.92
C SER A 129 -8.11 23.02 -8.19
N GLY A 130 -9.04 22.07 -8.12
CA GLY A 130 -9.42 21.17 -9.20
C GLY A 130 -8.44 20.01 -9.42
N SER A 131 -8.63 19.32 -10.54
CA SER A 131 -7.83 18.17 -10.95
C SER A 131 -6.59 18.55 -11.78
N LEU A 132 -5.59 17.68 -11.76
CA LEU A 132 -4.54 17.65 -12.79
C LEU A 132 -5.11 17.07 -14.07
N SER A 133 -4.71 17.58 -15.24
CA SER A 133 -4.95 16.92 -16.53
C SER A 133 -4.27 15.56 -16.60
N GLU A 134 -4.72 14.69 -17.51
CA GLU A 134 -4.10 13.36 -17.72
C GLU A 134 -2.59 13.43 -17.95
N ALA A 135 -2.13 14.40 -18.76
CA ALA A 135 -0.70 14.59 -19.02
C ALA A 135 0.07 15.05 -17.77
N GLU A 136 -0.52 15.91 -16.94
CA GLU A 136 0.08 16.32 -15.66
C GLU A 136 0.14 15.13 -14.68
N VAL A 137 -0.91 14.29 -14.61
CA VAL A 137 -0.92 13.08 -13.77
C VAL A 137 0.21 12.14 -14.17
N LYS A 138 0.33 11.82 -15.47
CA LYS A 138 1.40 10.95 -15.97
C LYS A 138 2.77 11.52 -15.65
N ASN A 139 2.97 12.82 -15.92
CA ASN A 139 4.25 13.48 -15.65
C ASN A 139 4.65 13.47 -14.16
N GLU A 140 3.71 13.61 -13.22
CA GLU A 140 4.02 13.50 -11.79
C GLU A 140 4.45 12.08 -11.42
N LEU A 141 3.70 11.08 -11.86
CA LEU A 141 3.94 9.67 -11.54
C LEU A 141 5.20 9.11 -12.22
N ASP A 142 5.47 9.50 -13.47
CA ASP A 142 6.70 9.19 -14.21
C ASP A 142 7.95 9.70 -13.50
N GLN A 143 7.81 10.84 -12.81
CA GLN A 143 8.89 11.45 -12.03
C GLN A 143 8.92 10.92 -10.58
N GLY A 144 8.20 9.84 -10.29
CA GLY A 144 8.23 9.19 -8.98
C GLY A 144 7.49 9.97 -7.89
N ARG A 145 6.57 10.88 -8.23
CA ARG A 145 5.86 11.71 -7.24
C ARG A 145 4.40 11.31 -7.11
N PRO A 146 3.95 10.92 -5.91
CA PRO A 146 2.53 10.66 -5.70
C PRO A 146 1.74 11.97 -5.69
N ILE A 147 0.44 11.90 -5.97
CA ILE A 147 -0.46 13.06 -6.01
C ILE A 147 -1.50 12.90 -4.91
N ILE A 148 -1.54 13.85 -3.98
CA ILE A 148 -2.59 13.90 -2.96
C ILE A 148 -3.79 14.61 -3.56
N VAL A 149 -4.98 14.04 -3.36
CA VAL A 149 -6.21 14.54 -3.95
C VAL A 149 -7.28 14.74 -2.90
N GLY A 150 -7.92 15.90 -2.94
CA GLY A 150 -9.14 16.19 -2.20
C GLY A 150 -10.36 15.82 -3.03
N ILE A 151 -11.18 14.92 -2.52
CA ILE A 151 -12.41 14.43 -3.16
C ILE A 151 -13.64 14.72 -2.29
N SER A 152 -14.79 14.83 -2.94
CA SER A 152 -16.09 14.99 -2.28
C SER A 152 -17.08 13.97 -2.84
N PRO A 153 -16.97 12.69 -2.41
CA PRO A 153 -17.85 11.64 -2.90
C PRO A 153 -19.34 11.98 -2.72
N PRO A 154 -20.22 11.46 -3.59
CA PRO A 154 -21.66 11.65 -3.42
C PRO A 154 -22.13 11.09 -2.07
N GLY A 155 -23.08 11.80 -1.44
CA GLY A 155 -23.62 11.46 -0.12
C GLY A 155 -23.25 12.45 0.99
N PHE A 156 -22.26 13.31 0.75
CA PHE A 156 -21.82 14.35 1.68
C PHE A 156 -22.20 15.75 1.17
N LYS A 157 -22.70 16.61 2.07
CA LYS A 157 -23.45 17.85 1.72
C LYS A 157 -22.65 19.16 1.77
N VAL A 158 -21.32 19.11 1.89
CA VAL A 158 -20.50 20.32 1.98
C VAL A 158 -19.98 20.70 0.59
N ASP A 159 -20.53 21.76 0.02
CA ASP A 159 -20.08 22.31 -1.27
C ASP A 159 -18.80 23.13 -1.10
N GLY A 160 -17.90 23.07 -2.09
CA GLY A 160 -16.73 23.95 -2.20
C GLY A 160 -15.50 23.57 -1.38
N SER A 161 -15.55 22.54 -0.54
CA SER A 161 -14.38 22.00 0.17
C SER A 161 -14.31 20.48 0.01
N PRO A 162 -13.11 19.91 -0.21
CA PRO A 162 -12.95 18.46 -0.22
C PRO A 162 -13.26 17.92 1.17
N GLN A 163 -14.03 16.84 1.19
CA GLN A 163 -14.46 16.20 2.45
C GLN A 163 -13.56 15.03 2.82
N HIS A 164 -12.76 14.55 1.87
CA HIS A 164 -11.92 13.38 2.03
C HIS A 164 -10.63 13.52 1.22
N MET A 165 -9.57 12.85 1.67
CA MET A 165 -8.28 12.84 1.00
C MET A 165 -7.88 11.41 0.64
N ALA A 166 -7.35 11.27 -0.57
CA ALA A 166 -6.79 10.04 -1.08
C ALA A 166 -5.43 10.32 -1.75
N LEU A 167 -4.74 9.27 -2.16
CA LEU A 167 -3.43 9.36 -2.79
C LEU A 167 -3.45 8.61 -4.13
N ILE A 168 -3.21 9.31 -5.23
CA ILE A 168 -2.96 8.68 -6.53
C ILE A 168 -1.50 8.22 -6.53
N VAL A 169 -1.32 6.91 -6.75
CA VAL A 169 -0.01 6.25 -6.68
C VAL A 169 0.37 5.59 -8.01
N GLY A 170 -0.49 5.63 -9.02
CA GLY A 170 -0.16 5.04 -10.31
C GLY A 170 -1.21 5.33 -11.38
N TYR A 171 -0.86 4.98 -12.61
CA TYR A 171 -1.74 5.02 -13.77
C TYR A 171 -1.47 3.84 -14.73
N ASP A 172 -2.45 3.52 -15.55
CA ASP A 172 -2.36 2.58 -16.68
C ASP A 172 -3.16 3.18 -17.85
N ASP A 173 -2.52 3.42 -19.00
CA ASP A 173 -3.17 3.91 -20.22
C ASP A 173 -3.16 2.89 -21.36
N SER A 174 -2.82 1.63 -21.08
CA SER A 174 -2.72 0.54 -22.07
C SER A 174 -4.06 0.21 -22.74
N SER A 175 -5.17 0.54 -22.09
CA SER A 175 -6.53 0.31 -22.59
C SER A 175 -7.05 1.41 -23.53
N GLY A 176 -6.30 2.50 -23.70
CA GLY A 176 -6.73 3.70 -24.43
C GLY A 176 -7.41 4.75 -23.53
N ASP A 177 -8.00 4.33 -22.41
CA ASP A 177 -8.49 5.22 -21.34
C ASP A 177 -7.47 5.27 -20.20
N LEU A 178 -7.24 6.44 -19.60
CA LEU A 178 -6.38 6.57 -18.42
C LEU A 178 -7.06 5.99 -17.18
N MET A 179 -6.52 4.88 -16.67
CA MET A 179 -6.90 4.30 -15.39
C MET A 179 -5.95 4.78 -14.30
N LEU A 180 -6.48 5.14 -13.14
CA LEU A 180 -5.73 5.59 -11.96
C LEU A 180 -5.70 4.49 -10.90
N THR A 181 -4.55 4.29 -10.26
CA THR A 181 -4.44 3.54 -9.00
C THR A 181 -4.46 4.51 -7.83
N VAL A 182 -5.43 4.34 -6.93
CA VAL A 182 -5.71 5.26 -5.83
C VAL A 182 -5.71 4.51 -4.50
N ASN A 183 -4.90 4.96 -3.55
CA ASN A 183 -4.98 4.56 -2.16
C ASN A 183 -5.92 5.49 -1.41
N ASP A 184 -6.99 4.93 -0.86
CA ASP A 184 -7.98 5.64 -0.06
C ASP A 184 -7.94 5.14 1.40
N PRO A 185 -7.73 6.02 2.38
CA PRO A 185 -7.60 5.64 3.77
C PRO A 185 -8.94 5.30 4.45
N PHE A 186 -10.09 5.55 3.82
CA PHE A 186 -11.39 5.29 4.44
C PHE A 186 -11.70 3.79 4.47
N PRO A 187 -12.01 3.20 5.64
CA PRO A 187 -12.23 1.76 5.77
C PRO A 187 -13.66 1.38 5.38
N TYR A 188 -14.01 1.50 4.08
CA TYR A 188 -15.34 1.18 3.55
C TYR A 188 -15.83 -0.24 3.86
N GLU A 189 -14.90 -1.17 4.08
CA GLU A 189 -15.17 -2.57 4.40
C GLU A 189 -15.46 -2.82 5.89
N ASP A 190 -15.26 -1.82 6.75
CA ASP A 190 -15.57 -1.93 8.17
C ASP A 190 -17.09 -1.89 8.39
N MET A 191 -17.61 -2.83 9.18
CA MET A 191 -19.03 -2.94 9.50
C MET A 191 -19.66 -1.63 10.01
N ARG A 192 -18.86 -0.76 10.64
CA ARG A 192 -19.29 0.56 11.14
C ARG A 192 -19.70 1.52 10.02
N PHE A 193 -19.22 1.32 8.79
CA PHE A 193 -19.41 2.24 7.66
C PHE A 193 -20.16 1.62 6.48
N LEU A 194 -20.64 0.38 6.59
CA LEU A 194 -21.38 -0.29 5.51
C LEU A 194 -22.62 0.50 5.03
N TRP A 195 -23.22 1.30 5.90
CA TRP A 195 -24.39 2.12 5.58
C TRP A 195 -24.08 3.30 4.65
N ILE A 196 -22.82 3.76 4.58
CA ILE A 196 -22.38 4.82 3.66
C ILE A 196 -22.19 4.26 2.24
N GLY A 197 -21.86 2.97 2.14
CA GLY A 197 -21.47 2.31 0.89
C GLY A 197 -20.09 2.73 0.41
N ASN A 198 -19.53 1.97 -0.53
CA ASN A 198 -18.23 2.27 -1.12
C ASN A 198 -18.39 3.23 -2.31
N ALA A 199 -17.88 4.45 -2.17
CA ALA A 199 -17.96 5.48 -3.19
C ALA A 199 -17.24 5.10 -4.49
N TYR A 200 -16.11 4.38 -4.39
CA TYR A 200 -15.34 3.92 -5.54
C TYR A 200 -16.10 2.89 -6.35
N LEU A 201 -16.74 1.92 -5.69
CA LEU A 201 -17.58 0.93 -6.38
C LEU A 201 -18.76 1.60 -7.09
N SER A 202 -19.38 2.60 -6.46
CA SER A 202 -20.44 3.41 -7.07
C SER A 202 -19.93 4.21 -8.28
N ALA A 203 -18.67 4.63 -8.26
CA ALA A 203 -17.98 5.28 -9.36
C ALA A 203 -17.45 4.28 -10.43
N ARG A 204 -17.77 2.98 -10.33
CA ARG A 204 -17.30 1.89 -11.21
C ARG A 204 -15.80 1.63 -11.13
N ALA A 205 -15.16 1.95 -10.02
CA ALA A 205 -13.82 1.46 -9.74
C ALA A 205 -13.83 -0.07 -9.60
N SER A 206 -12.70 -0.68 -9.92
CA SER A 206 -12.38 -2.06 -9.58
C SER A 206 -11.39 -2.11 -8.42
N GLY A 207 -11.19 -3.29 -7.83
CA GLY A 207 -10.36 -3.45 -6.62
C GLY A 207 -11.14 -3.24 -5.32
N GLY A 208 -10.46 -2.79 -4.26
CA GLY A 208 -11.11 -2.24 -3.06
C GLY A 208 -11.01 -2.99 -1.73
N SER A 209 -10.54 -4.24 -1.70
CA SER A 209 -10.51 -5.02 -0.43
C SER A 209 -9.32 -4.73 0.49
N ALA A 210 -8.59 -3.64 0.27
CA ALA A 210 -7.44 -3.22 1.08
C ALA A 210 -7.16 -1.71 1.04
N GLY A 211 -8.14 -0.87 0.68
CA GLY A 211 -7.92 0.57 0.55
C GLY A 211 -7.20 1.00 -0.73
N GLU A 212 -7.02 0.10 -1.71
CA GLU A 212 -6.50 0.43 -3.05
C GLU A 212 -7.57 0.16 -4.12
N TYR A 213 -7.75 1.11 -5.02
CA TYR A 213 -8.77 1.14 -6.06
C TYR A 213 -8.17 1.45 -7.43
N VAL A 214 -8.75 0.87 -8.49
CA VAL A 214 -8.43 1.20 -9.89
C VAL A 214 -9.65 1.82 -10.55
N ILE A 215 -9.54 3.05 -11.02
CA ILE A 215 -10.68 3.86 -11.49
C ILE A 215 -10.28 4.72 -12.70
N GLY A 216 -11.16 4.83 -13.70
CA GLY A 216 -10.92 5.70 -14.84
C GLY A 216 -10.81 7.18 -14.44
N TYR A 217 -9.88 7.91 -15.05
CA TYR A 217 -9.57 9.31 -14.74
C TYR A 217 -10.82 10.20 -14.74
N GLU A 218 -11.65 10.12 -15.78
CA GLU A 218 -12.89 10.90 -15.84
C GLU A 218 -13.87 10.52 -14.72
N ALA A 219 -14.01 9.23 -14.42
CA ALA A 219 -14.88 8.77 -13.35
C ALA A 219 -14.39 9.27 -11.99
N PHE A 220 -13.08 9.24 -11.74
CA PHE A 220 -12.48 9.79 -10.53
C PHE A 220 -12.73 11.30 -10.42
N SER A 221 -12.41 12.05 -11.49
CA SER A 221 -12.54 13.52 -11.50
C SER A 221 -13.99 13.97 -11.33
N LEU A 222 -14.93 13.35 -12.06
CA LEU A 222 -16.32 13.80 -12.13
C LEU A 222 -17.20 13.18 -11.05
N ARG A 223 -17.07 11.88 -10.77
CA ARG A 223 -17.98 11.17 -9.86
C ARG A 223 -17.53 11.23 -8.40
N LEU A 224 -16.23 11.20 -8.13
CA LEU A 224 -15.71 11.43 -6.78
C LEU A 224 -15.46 12.91 -6.49
N LYS A 225 -15.69 13.79 -7.49
CA LYS A 225 -15.52 15.25 -7.39
C LYS A 225 -14.13 15.63 -6.89
N TRP A 226 -13.12 15.35 -7.73
CA TRP A 226 -11.76 15.81 -7.47
C TRP A 226 -11.70 17.34 -7.52
N THR A 227 -11.59 17.96 -6.35
CA THR A 227 -11.71 19.43 -6.16
C THR A 227 -10.43 20.09 -5.66
N GLN A 228 -9.45 19.32 -5.20
CA GLN A 228 -8.16 19.84 -4.74
C GLN A 228 -7.02 18.88 -5.12
N THR A 229 -5.87 19.44 -5.44
CA THR A 229 -4.65 18.70 -5.75
C THR A 229 -3.48 19.24 -4.93
N ILE A 230 -2.69 18.35 -4.32
CA ILE A 230 -1.33 18.65 -3.86
C ILE A 230 -0.37 17.73 -4.62
N TYR A 231 0.59 18.33 -5.30
CA TYR A 231 1.46 17.71 -6.30
C TYR A 231 2.86 18.33 -6.26
N ARG A 232 3.78 17.89 -7.13
CA ARG A 232 5.19 18.32 -7.12
C ARG A 232 5.83 18.16 -5.76
N ILE A 233 5.48 17.07 -5.08
CA ILE A 233 6.09 16.68 -3.82
C ILE A 233 7.55 16.32 -4.11
N THR A 234 8.49 17.18 -3.72
CA THR A 234 9.92 16.91 -3.89
C THR A 234 10.57 16.73 -2.53
N CYS A 235 11.61 15.90 -2.49
CA CYS A 235 12.39 15.62 -1.30
C CYS A 235 13.80 16.15 -1.50
N THR A 236 14.30 16.90 -0.52
CA THR A 236 15.70 17.34 -0.43
C THR A 236 16.29 16.91 0.91
N GLY A 237 17.59 16.61 0.94
CA GLY A 237 18.25 16.07 2.14
C GLY A 237 19.09 14.84 1.86
N HIS A 238 19.94 14.45 2.81
CA HIS A 238 20.84 13.30 2.68
C HIS A 238 20.08 11.96 2.54
N ASP A 239 18.94 11.84 3.21
CA ASP A 239 18.19 10.58 3.32
C ASP A 239 16.98 10.51 2.38
N CYS A 240 16.85 11.46 1.45
CA CYS A 240 15.80 11.39 0.45
C CYS A 240 16.00 10.20 -0.48
N PRO A 241 14.92 9.50 -0.89
CA PRO A 241 15.02 8.45 -1.89
C PRO A 241 15.74 9.00 -3.11
N SER A 242 16.77 8.31 -3.60
CA SER A 242 17.44 8.75 -4.83
C SER A 242 16.40 8.85 -5.95
N TYR A 243 16.49 9.88 -6.79
CA TYR A 243 15.59 10.12 -7.94
C TYR A 243 15.41 8.91 -8.87
N ASN A 244 16.26 7.88 -8.72
CA ASN A 244 16.25 6.64 -9.47
C ASN A 244 15.44 5.50 -8.84
N HIS A 245 14.61 5.76 -7.82
CA HIS A 245 13.45 4.91 -7.55
C HIS A 245 12.39 5.10 -8.65
N ARG A 246 12.80 4.87 -9.91
CA ARG A 246 11.89 4.79 -11.04
C ARG A 246 10.91 3.67 -10.75
N VAL A 247 9.64 3.98 -11.02
CA VAL A 247 8.65 3.15 -11.71
C VAL A 247 9.08 1.70 -11.83
N ALA A 248 8.31 0.80 -11.25
CA ALA A 248 8.55 -0.63 -11.20
C ALA A 248 8.79 -1.28 -12.58
N ASP A 249 10.01 -1.14 -13.07
CA ASP A 249 10.68 -2.00 -14.04
C ASP A 249 12.13 -2.14 -13.54
N GLY A 250 12.32 -3.05 -12.57
CA GLY A 250 13.65 -3.50 -12.14
C GLY A 250 14.17 -2.94 -10.81
N SER A 251 13.95 -3.71 -9.75
CA SER A 251 14.84 -3.85 -8.58
C SER A 251 15.05 -2.66 -7.62
N ALA A 252 13.97 -2.08 -7.08
CA ALA A 252 14.05 -1.22 -5.90
C ALA A 252 13.75 -1.99 -4.59
N GLY A 253 14.72 -2.03 -3.68
CA GLY A 253 14.56 -2.41 -2.26
C GLY A 253 14.69 -3.90 -1.94
N LYS A 254 15.91 -4.45 -2.04
CA LYS A 254 16.18 -5.90 -1.99
C LYS A 254 16.40 -6.55 -0.62
N ASP A 255 16.47 -5.84 0.51
CA ASP A 255 16.73 -6.57 1.77
C ASP A 255 15.45 -6.94 2.53
N ASP A 256 14.63 -6.01 2.98
CA ASP A 256 13.53 -6.38 3.89
C ASP A 256 12.26 -6.82 3.18
N ARG A 257 12.00 -6.20 2.02
CA ARG A 257 10.85 -6.53 1.18
C ARG A 257 11.10 -7.76 0.34
N GLU A 258 12.34 -8.01 -0.12
CA GLU A 258 12.66 -9.27 -0.78
C GLU A 258 12.51 -10.40 0.22
N VAL A 259 13.03 -10.30 1.46
CA VAL A 259 12.86 -11.33 2.50
C VAL A 259 11.39 -11.55 2.84
N THR A 260 10.61 -10.50 3.09
CA THR A 260 9.17 -10.61 3.39
C THR A 260 8.38 -11.18 2.21
N GLN A 261 8.57 -10.64 1.01
CA GLN A 261 7.92 -11.14 -0.21
C GLN A 261 8.35 -12.57 -0.53
N THR A 262 9.59 -12.92 -0.21
CA THR A 262 10.16 -14.26 -0.37
C THR A 262 9.55 -15.23 0.63
N VAL A 263 9.33 -14.85 1.90
CA VAL A 263 8.60 -15.68 2.88
C VAL A 263 7.12 -15.85 2.50
N LEU A 264 6.49 -14.82 1.93
CA LEU A 264 5.12 -14.86 1.43
C LEU A 264 4.98 -15.65 0.11
N THR A 265 6.00 -15.62 -0.73
CA THR A 265 6.08 -16.36 -2.01
C THR A 265 6.41 -17.82 -1.76
N ALA A 266 7.33 -18.08 -0.83
CA ALA A 266 7.66 -19.38 -0.28
C ALA A 266 6.38 -20.10 0.14
N SER A 267 5.57 -19.51 1.01
CA SER A 267 4.43 -20.15 1.68
C SER A 267 3.18 -20.40 0.79
N SER A 268 3.40 -20.65 -0.50
CA SER A 268 2.45 -20.76 -1.61
C SER A 268 1.13 -21.46 -1.30
N GLY A 269 0.04 -20.74 -1.58
CA GLY A 269 -1.36 -21.18 -1.51
C GLY A 269 -2.21 -20.15 -0.76
N ASP A 270 -2.10 -20.17 0.56
CA ASP A 270 -2.99 -19.39 1.44
C ASP A 270 -2.44 -17.99 1.76
N PHE A 271 -1.10 -17.82 1.82
CA PHE A 271 -0.45 -16.56 2.20
C PHE A 271 -0.40 -15.51 1.08
N LYS A 272 -0.65 -15.89 -0.18
CA LYS A 272 -0.76 -14.95 -1.31
C LYS A 272 -1.96 -14.00 -1.18
N THR A 273 -2.88 -14.33 -0.27
CA THR A 273 -4.08 -13.53 0.04
C THR A 273 -3.93 -12.66 1.29
N LEU A 274 -2.71 -12.52 1.85
CA LEU A 274 -2.41 -11.54 2.90
C LEU A 274 -2.69 -10.13 2.39
N ARG A 275 -3.89 -9.64 2.70
CA ARG A 275 -4.29 -8.24 2.58
C ARG A 275 -4.48 -7.71 4.00
N THR A 276 -3.79 -6.62 4.29
CA THR A 276 -3.72 -5.95 5.58
C THR A 276 -5.08 -5.38 5.96
N GLY A 277 -5.82 -6.12 6.79
CA GLY A 277 -7.01 -5.62 7.48
C GLY A 277 -6.60 -5.08 8.84
N HIS A 278 -6.84 -3.79 9.07
CA HIS A 278 -6.42 -3.12 10.29
C HIS A 278 -7.55 -3.05 11.33
N LYS A 279 -7.26 -3.42 12.58
CA LYS A 279 -8.12 -3.12 13.75
C LYS A 279 -7.28 -2.90 15.01
N ALA A 280 -7.48 -1.70 15.60
CA ALA A 280 -7.13 -1.26 16.95
C ALA A 280 -5.63 -1.29 17.33
N VAL A 281 -5.07 -0.09 17.45
CA VAL A 281 -3.85 0.19 18.21
C VAL A 281 -4.16 -0.04 19.69
N ASP A 282 -3.50 -1.02 20.29
CA ASP A 282 -3.44 -1.18 21.74
C ASP A 282 -2.11 -0.58 22.20
N ALA A 283 -2.18 0.37 23.15
CA ALA A 283 -1.04 1.17 23.58
C ALA A 283 0.07 0.35 24.27
N ASP A 284 -0.23 -0.85 24.75
CA ASP A 284 0.71 -1.73 25.46
C ASP A 284 1.27 -2.86 24.57
N THR A 285 0.59 -3.17 23.46
CA THR A 285 0.90 -4.36 22.64
C THR A 285 1.26 -4.08 21.17
N GLY A 286 1.22 -2.82 20.75
CA GLY A 286 1.53 -2.40 19.39
C GLY A 286 0.40 -2.70 18.41
N THR A 287 0.66 -2.41 17.14
CA THR A 287 -0.38 -2.46 16.12
C THR A 287 -0.66 -3.91 15.72
N THR A 288 -1.88 -4.38 16.00
CA THR A 288 -2.31 -5.75 15.68
C THR A 288 -3.25 -5.76 14.48
N TRP A 289 -2.99 -6.62 13.51
CA TRP A 289 -3.79 -6.75 12.29
C TRP A 289 -4.38 -8.15 12.17
N GLN A 290 -5.62 -8.24 11.69
CA GLN A 290 -6.25 -9.52 11.43
C GLN A 290 -5.99 -9.94 10.00
N SER A 291 -5.21 -11.01 9.81
CA SER A 291 -4.97 -11.58 8.50
C SER A 291 -6.18 -12.40 8.03
N LYS A 292 -6.49 -12.35 6.73
CA LYS A 292 -7.46 -13.26 6.08
C LYS A 292 -6.90 -14.68 5.87
N VAL A 293 -5.66 -14.94 6.27
CA VAL A 293 -5.05 -16.27 6.16
C VAL A 293 -5.73 -17.23 7.13
N THR A 294 -6.35 -18.27 6.55
CA THR A 294 -6.95 -19.38 7.26
C THR A 294 -6.16 -20.65 6.99
N PHE A 295 -5.62 -21.28 8.03
CA PHE A 295 -5.16 -22.68 7.94
C PHE A 295 -6.32 -23.59 8.32
N SER A 296 -6.35 -24.79 7.76
CA SER A 296 -7.26 -25.83 8.24
C SER A 296 -7.00 -26.05 9.74
N GLY A 297 -8.03 -25.85 10.58
CA GLY A 297 -7.93 -25.93 12.04
C GLY A 297 -7.57 -24.62 12.77
N ALA A 298 -7.14 -23.58 12.06
CA ALA A 298 -6.80 -22.29 12.68
C ALA A 298 -8.04 -21.43 12.96
N LYS A 299 -8.18 -20.96 14.20
CA LYS A 299 -9.24 -20.01 14.60
C LYS A 299 -8.91 -18.54 14.27
N GLN A 300 -7.64 -18.16 14.12
CA GLN A 300 -7.21 -16.77 13.86
C GLN A 300 -5.73 -16.72 13.41
N CYS A 301 -5.33 -15.78 12.54
CA CYS A 301 -3.94 -15.28 12.46
C CYS A 301 -3.95 -13.79 12.80
N LEU A 302 -3.08 -13.39 13.74
CA LEU A 302 -2.89 -12.03 14.20
C LEU A 302 -1.49 -11.58 13.86
N VAL A 303 -1.35 -10.69 12.89
CA VAL A 303 -0.07 -10.03 12.61
C VAL A 303 0.15 -8.96 13.68
N ARG A 304 1.34 -8.90 14.23
CA ARG A 304 1.77 -7.78 15.07
C ARG A 304 2.92 -7.10 14.35
N ASP A 305 2.95 -5.78 14.37
CA ASP A 305 4.19 -5.05 14.16
C ASP A 305 4.71 -4.69 15.55
N LYS A 306 5.98 -4.98 15.81
CA LYS A 306 6.62 -4.58 17.07
C LYS A 306 7.68 -3.57 16.69
N ASP A 307 7.34 -2.28 16.79
CA ASP A 307 8.21 -1.13 16.52
C ASP A 307 9.36 -0.96 17.52
N ASP A 308 9.81 -2.04 18.17
CA ASP A 308 11.07 -2.02 18.91
C ASP A 308 12.21 -2.02 17.87
N SER A 309 13.37 -1.46 18.21
CA SER A 309 14.53 -1.22 17.34
C SER A 309 15.19 -2.44 16.65
N GLY A 310 14.52 -3.59 16.58
CA GLY A 310 14.96 -4.84 15.94
C GLY A 310 14.14 -5.26 14.72
N GLY A 311 13.46 -4.31 14.06
CA GLY A 311 12.74 -4.54 12.80
C GLY A 311 11.35 -5.18 12.95
N ALA A 312 10.63 -5.26 11.82
CA ALA A 312 9.25 -5.72 11.79
C ALA A 312 9.15 -7.21 12.20
N ARG A 313 8.65 -7.48 13.41
CA ARG A 313 8.41 -8.83 13.92
C ARG A 313 7.00 -9.29 13.60
N TRP A 314 6.85 -10.11 12.57
CA TRP A 314 5.56 -10.73 12.25
C TRP A 314 5.27 -11.88 13.22
N SER A 315 4.01 -12.08 13.59
CA SER A 315 3.57 -13.32 14.25
C SER A 315 2.24 -13.81 13.65
N CYS A 316 1.97 -15.12 13.67
CA CYS A 316 0.60 -15.67 13.56
C CYS A 316 0.36 -16.55 14.79
N ILE A 317 -0.84 -16.50 15.38
CA ILE A 317 -1.20 -17.27 16.58
C ILE A 317 -2.32 -18.26 16.25
N PHE A 318 -1.99 -19.54 16.14
CA PHE A 318 -2.99 -20.61 15.93
C PHE A 318 -3.40 -21.21 17.28
N ARG A 319 -4.69 -21.38 17.54
CA ARG A 319 -5.23 -21.90 18.81
C ARG A 319 -5.83 -23.28 18.62
N PHE A 320 -5.38 -24.25 19.39
CA PHE A 320 -5.83 -25.65 19.34
C PHE A 320 -6.47 -26.09 20.64
N ALA A 321 -7.28 -27.16 20.57
CA ALA A 321 -7.96 -27.71 21.74
C ALA A 321 -7.00 -28.49 22.65
N ASP A 322 -5.99 -29.13 22.04
CA ASP A 322 -4.97 -29.91 22.75
C ASP A 322 -3.63 -29.89 22.00
N ARG A 323 -2.62 -30.47 22.66
CA ARG A 323 -1.23 -30.51 22.18
C ARG A 323 -1.04 -31.41 20.95
N SER A 324 -1.76 -32.53 20.86
CA SER A 324 -1.64 -33.47 19.74
C SER A 324 -2.10 -32.83 18.43
N GLU A 325 -3.20 -32.09 18.48
CA GLU A 325 -3.71 -31.31 17.34
C GLU A 325 -2.72 -30.20 16.92
N ALA A 326 -2.14 -29.52 17.91
CA ALA A 326 -1.16 -28.47 17.67
C ALA A 326 0.14 -29.01 17.06
N ASP A 327 0.67 -30.13 17.54
CA ASP A 327 1.90 -30.72 17.00
C ASP A 327 1.73 -31.19 15.55
N LYS A 328 0.60 -31.82 15.20
CA LYS A 328 0.28 -32.18 13.80
C LYS A 328 0.20 -30.94 12.91
N SER A 329 -0.42 -29.88 13.41
CA SER A 329 -0.54 -28.62 12.68
C SER A 329 0.83 -27.93 12.52
N ALA A 330 1.68 -27.98 13.54
CA ALA A 330 3.06 -27.49 13.49
C ALA A 330 3.87 -28.26 12.44
N GLU A 331 3.78 -29.59 12.41
CA GLU A 331 4.43 -30.43 11.40
C GLU A 331 4.03 -30.05 9.97
N ILE A 332 2.73 -29.83 9.73
CA ILE A 332 2.22 -29.38 8.42
C ILE A 332 2.80 -28.00 8.05
N ILE A 333 2.81 -27.04 8.99
CA ILE A 333 3.36 -25.70 8.77
C ILE A 333 4.87 -25.79 8.46
N VAL A 334 5.62 -26.56 9.23
CA VAL A 334 7.07 -26.73 9.07
C VAL A 334 7.41 -27.40 7.75
N ASN A 335 6.72 -28.48 7.38
CA ASN A 335 6.93 -29.16 6.11
C ASN A 335 6.64 -28.23 4.92
N ARG A 336 5.58 -27.42 5.00
CA ARG A 336 5.30 -26.40 3.99
C ARG A 336 6.44 -25.39 3.93
N LEU A 337 6.82 -24.76 5.05
CA LEU A 337 7.92 -23.79 5.10
C LEU A 337 9.21 -24.34 4.50
N ARG A 338 9.58 -25.58 4.83
CA ARG A 338 10.80 -26.23 4.32
C ARG A 338 10.81 -26.35 2.80
N ASN A 339 9.73 -26.87 2.22
CA ASN A 339 9.59 -27.04 0.76
C ASN A 339 9.56 -25.71 0.00
N SER A 340 9.29 -24.66 0.75
CA SER A 340 9.08 -23.32 0.29
C SER A 340 10.30 -22.42 0.50
N LEU A 341 11.31 -22.88 1.26
CA LEU A 341 12.43 -22.03 1.62
C LEU A 341 13.18 -21.53 0.38
N PRO A 342 13.63 -20.27 0.40
CA PRO A 342 14.36 -19.69 -0.72
C PRO A 342 15.74 -20.32 -0.86
N HIS A 343 16.32 -20.23 -2.05
CA HIS A 343 17.69 -20.69 -2.25
C HIS A 343 18.66 -19.98 -1.28
N GLY A 344 19.51 -20.76 -0.61
CA GLY A 344 20.49 -20.26 0.36
C GLY A 344 19.96 -20.09 1.80
N TRP A 345 18.66 -20.31 2.05
CA TRP A 345 18.17 -20.44 3.42
C TRP A 345 18.41 -21.85 3.97
N ILE A 346 18.72 -21.92 5.26
CA ILE A 346 18.95 -23.17 5.97
C ILE A 346 17.85 -23.33 7.02
N GLY A 347 16.97 -24.31 6.81
CA GLY A 347 15.96 -24.73 7.77
C GLY A 347 16.52 -25.77 8.73
N THR A 348 16.21 -25.63 10.01
CA THR A 348 16.60 -26.51 11.10
C THR A 348 15.36 -26.92 11.87
N ASP A 349 15.13 -28.22 11.98
CA ASP A 349 14.08 -28.75 12.85
C ASP A 349 14.53 -28.65 14.29
N LEU A 350 13.63 -28.19 15.13
CA LEU A 350 13.85 -28.04 16.55
C LEU A 350 12.80 -28.89 17.27
N ASP A 351 13.14 -29.33 18.47
CA ASP A 351 12.17 -29.89 19.41
C ASP A 351 12.66 -29.61 20.83
N GLU A 352 12.98 -28.33 21.05
CA GLU A 352 13.57 -27.87 22.30
C GLU A 352 12.49 -27.25 23.17
N ASP A 353 12.26 -27.86 24.33
CA ASP A 353 11.35 -27.34 25.34
C ASP A 353 12.06 -26.35 26.26
N SER A 354 11.38 -25.24 26.51
CA SER A 354 11.72 -24.26 27.55
C SER A 354 10.53 -24.10 28.47
N ASP A 355 10.71 -24.51 29.71
CA ASP A 355 9.68 -24.49 30.74
C ASP A 355 9.75 -23.22 31.58
N THR A 356 8.58 -22.63 31.82
CA THR A 356 8.38 -21.56 32.80
C THR A 356 7.29 -21.94 33.80
N GLU A 357 7.10 -21.13 34.84
CA GLU A 357 6.01 -21.31 35.80
C GLU A 357 4.63 -21.31 35.11
N PHE A 358 4.47 -20.53 34.04
CA PHE A 358 3.15 -20.26 33.43
C PHE A 358 2.90 -21.02 32.13
N TYR A 359 3.95 -21.41 31.41
CA TYR A 359 3.84 -22.06 30.11
C TYR A 359 5.05 -22.92 29.78
N THR A 360 4.87 -23.84 28.84
CA THR A 360 5.94 -24.59 28.19
C THR A 360 6.04 -24.11 26.75
N LYS A 361 7.22 -23.62 26.33
CA LYS A 361 7.48 -23.22 24.95
C LYS A 361 8.30 -24.31 24.25
N THR A 362 7.81 -24.80 23.12
CA THR A 362 8.51 -25.80 22.30
C THR A 362 8.90 -25.18 20.96
N ASP A 363 10.18 -24.97 20.71
CA ASP A 363 10.65 -24.54 19.39
C ASP A 363 10.58 -25.74 18.43
N LYS A 364 9.94 -25.56 17.26
CA LYS A 364 9.73 -26.63 16.27
C LYS A 364 10.56 -26.46 15.00
N PHE A 365 10.84 -25.22 14.64
CA PHE A 365 11.58 -24.94 13.42
C PHE A 365 12.22 -23.57 13.49
N SER A 366 13.41 -23.45 12.92
CA SER A 366 13.99 -22.17 12.58
C SER A 366 14.59 -22.22 11.18
N ALA A 367 14.43 -21.15 10.41
CA ALA A 367 15.17 -20.96 9.17
C ALA A 367 15.92 -19.63 9.21
N SER A 368 17.15 -19.62 8.70
CA SER A 368 17.97 -18.41 8.60
C SER A 368 18.75 -18.39 7.28
N LYS A 369 19.16 -17.21 6.85
CA LYS A 369 20.04 -17.02 5.70
C LYS A 369 21.44 -16.69 6.20
N PRO A 370 22.48 -17.48 5.85
CA PRO A 370 23.85 -17.17 6.25
C PRO A 370 24.25 -15.75 5.83
N GLY A 371 24.81 -14.98 6.77
CA GLY A 371 25.23 -13.60 6.54
C GLY A 371 24.13 -12.54 6.65
N ASN A 372 22.89 -12.92 6.99
CA ASN A 372 21.81 -12.01 7.34
C ASN A 372 21.25 -12.38 8.72
N ASN A 373 20.77 -11.40 9.50
CA ASN A 373 20.14 -11.65 10.79
C ASN A 373 18.64 -12.02 10.67
N SER A 374 18.11 -12.18 9.45
CA SER A 374 16.73 -12.62 9.27
C SER A 374 16.54 -14.07 9.74
N ALA A 375 15.48 -14.31 10.51
CA ALA A 375 15.11 -15.63 10.97
C ALA A 375 13.59 -15.86 10.91
N ILE A 376 13.18 -17.01 10.39
CA ILE A 376 11.81 -17.53 10.51
C ILE A 376 11.82 -18.51 11.68
N ARG A 377 10.82 -18.47 12.55
CA ARG A 377 10.68 -19.41 13.67
C ARG A 377 9.27 -19.92 13.78
N VAL A 378 9.11 -21.21 14.09
CA VAL A 378 7.84 -21.81 14.49
C VAL A 378 8.02 -22.41 15.87
N TYR A 379 7.17 -22.02 16.82
CA TYR A 379 7.19 -22.56 18.17
C TYR A 379 5.78 -22.68 18.75
N LEU A 380 5.60 -23.58 19.71
CA LEU A 380 4.36 -23.73 20.48
C LEU A 380 4.51 -23.07 21.84
N ILE A 381 3.40 -22.61 22.40
CA ILE A 381 3.25 -22.25 23.80
C ILE A 381 2.05 -23.02 24.35
N ASP A 382 2.31 -23.94 25.28
CA ASP A 382 1.31 -24.61 26.09
C ASP A 382 1.08 -23.82 27.38
N THR A 383 -0.11 -23.26 27.55
CA THR A 383 -0.43 -22.45 28.73
C THR A 383 -0.98 -23.35 29.83
N LYS A 384 -0.18 -23.60 30.88
CA LYS A 384 -0.48 -24.56 31.97
C LYS A 384 -1.82 -24.30 32.67
N LYS A 385 -2.28 -23.04 32.68
CA LYS A 385 -3.50 -22.62 33.37
C LYS A 385 -4.81 -23.00 32.66
N ASP A 386 -4.81 -23.04 31.33
CA ASP A 386 -6.04 -23.24 30.56
C ASP A 386 -5.97 -24.41 29.57
N GLY A 387 -4.85 -25.12 29.53
CA GLY A 387 -4.62 -26.28 28.67
C GLY A 387 -4.64 -25.95 27.18
N ARG A 388 -4.62 -24.66 26.81
CA ARG A 388 -4.66 -24.23 25.40
C ARG A 388 -3.24 -24.16 24.87
N VAL A 389 -3.08 -24.72 23.67
CA VAL A 389 -1.82 -24.66 22.93
C VAL A 389 -1.93 -23.62 21.83
N LYS A 390 -0.92 -22.76 21.76
CA LYS A 390 -0.77 -21.74 20.72
C LYS A 390 0.44 -22.04 19.87
N ILE A 391 0.31 -22.06 18.55
CA ILE A 391 1.47 -22.06 17.64
C ILE A 391 1.75 -20.60 17.24
N TYR A 392 3.01 -20.23 17.31
CA TYR A 392 3.56 -18.96 16.84
C TYR A 392 4.44 -19.22 15.63
N LEU A 393 4.12 -18.56 14.52
CA LEU A 393 5.03 -18.41 13.38
C LEU A 393 5.55 -16.98 13.41
N SER A 394 6.85 -16.77 13.62
CA SER A 394 7.47 -15.45 13.61
C SER A 394 8.50 -15.27 12.49
N VAL A 395 8.61 -14.03 12.02
CA VAL A 395 9.66 -13.60 11.10
C VAL A 395 10.34 -12.41 11.75
N ASP A 396 11.62 -12.58 12.07
CA ASP A 396 12.48 -11.54 12.62
C ASP A 396 13.42 -11.07 11.50
N ASN A 397 13.60 -9.75 11.36
CA ASN A 397 14.52 -9.15 10.42
C ASN A 397 15.32 -8.07 11.13
N ASN A 398 16.58 -8.36 11.44
CA ASN A 398 17.41 -7.62 12.40
C ASN A 398 18.48 -6.77 11.70
#